data_AF-A0A501VXN3-F1
#
_entry.id   AF-A0A501VXN3-F1
#
_cell.length_a   1.000
_cell.length_b   1.000
_cell.length_c   1.000
_cell.angle_alpha   90.00
_cell.angle_beta   90.00
_cell.angle_gamma   90.00
#
_symmetry.space_group_name_H-M   'P 1'
#
loop_
_entity.id
_entity.type
_entity.pdbx_description
1 polymer ?
#
loop_
_entity_poly.entity_id
_entity_poly.type
_entity_poly.pdbx_seq_one_letter_code
_entity_poly.pdbx_strand_id
1 'polypeptide(L)'
;MHMKKLATLFVFVALAATPALAQGAGGIDAGASELQTYIDPVGNLILIIGAIVGLIGGVRVYIKWNAGDQDTQKAVMGWMGSCVFLMVVGVVVKAFFGI
;
A
#
# COMPACT_ATOMS: atom_id res chain seq x y z
N MET A 1 -11.89 -21.01 55.01
CA MET A 1 -10.88 -20.05 54.48
C MET A 1 -10.56 -20.25 52.99
N HIS A 2 -10.78 -21.43 52.40
CA HIS A 2 -10.49 -21.71 50.99
C HIS A 2 -11.45 -21.06 49.97
N MET A 3 -12.76 -20.98 50.29
CA MET A 3 -13.76 -20.42 49.38
C MET A 3 -13.57 -18.92 49.10
N LYS A 4 -13.08 -18.17 50.11
CA LYS A 4 -12.74 -16.75 49.95
C LYS A 4 -11.54 -16.55 49.02
N LYS A 5 -10.50 -17.40 49.14
CA LYS A 5 -9.32 -17.37 48.26
C LYS A 5 -9.67 -17.72 46.81
N LEU A 6 -10.58 -18.68 46.62
CA LEU A 6 -11.06 -19.06 45.28
C LEU A 6 -11.85 -17.93 44.61
N ALA A 7 -12.72 -17.26 45.37
CA ALA A 7 -13.47 -16.10 44.88
C ALA A 7 -12.55 -14.91 44.54
N THR A 8 -11.52 -14.64 45.35
CA THR A 8 -10.54 -13.58 45.05
C THR A 8 -9.72 -13.88 43.79
N LEU A 9 -9.34 -15.15 43.56
CA LEU A 9 -8.65 -15.58 42.34
C LEU A 9 -9.55 -15.41 41.10
N PHE A 10 -10.83 -15.78 41.22
CA PHE A 10 -11.79 -15.63 40.13
C PHE A 10 -12.00 -14.16 39.72
N VAL A 11 -12.12 -13.26 40.70
CA VAL A 11 -12.22 -11.81 40.45
C VAL A 11 -10.95 -11.26 39.78
N PHE A 12 -9.77 -11.71 40.20
CA PHE A 12 -8.51 -11.32 39.58
C PHE A 12 -8.41 -11.75 38.10
N VAL A 13 -8.82 -12.99 37.81
CA VAL A 13 -8.86 -13.51 36.43
C VAL A 13 -9.91 -12.76 35.59
N ALA A 14 -11.07 -12.44 36.15
CA ALA A 14 -12.11 -11.69 35.47
C ALA A 14 -11.67 -10.24 35.12
N LEU A 15 -10.93 -9.55 36.01
CA LEU A 15 -10.37 -8.24 35.71
C LEU A 15 -9.27 -8.32 34.63
N ALA A 16 -8.44 -9.37 34.66
CA ALA A 16 -7.37 -9.56 33.67
C ALA A 16 -7.89 -9.89 32.25
N ALA A 17 -9.13 -10.38 32.13
CA ALA A 17 -9.78 -10.66 30.85
C ALA A 17 -10.43 -9.42 30.18
N THR A 18 -10.60 -8.32 30.92
CA THR A 18 -11.19 -7.08 30.39
C THR A 18 -10.43 -6.44 29.22
N PRO A 19 -9.07 -6.38 29.16
CA PRO A 19 -8.36 -5.84 28.00
C PRO A 19 -8.52 -6.69 26.73
N ALA A 20 -8.73 -8.00 26.86
CA ALA A 20 -8.94 -8.90 25.72
C ALA A 20 -10.33 -8.72 25.08
N LEU A 21 -11.33 -8.29 25.84
CA LEU A 21 -12.69 -7.99 25.33
C LEU A 21 -12.81 -6.59 24.72
N ALA A 22 -11.80 -5.73 24.87
CA ALA A 22 -11.75 -4.38 24.30
C ALA A 22 -11.12 -4.32 22.89
N GLN A 23 -10.71 -5.46 22.31
CA GLN A 23 -10.11 -5.58 20.96
C GLN A 23 -11.11 -5.39 19.80
N GLY A 24 -12.12 -4.53 19.96
CA GLY A 24 -13.02 -4.14 18.87
C GLY A 24 -12.33 -3.17 17.90
N ALA A 25 -12.74 -1.90 17.93
CA ALA A 25 -12.16 -0.85 17.07
C ALA A 25 -10.63 -0.74 17.19
N GLY A 26 -10.06 -0.95 18.39
CA GLY A 26 -8.61 -0.89 18.60
C GLY A 26 -7.80 -1.96 17.85
N GLY A 27 -8.39 -3.13 17.54
CA GLY A 27 -7.74 -4.14 16.70
C GLY A 27 -7.72 -3.75 15.22
N ILE A 28 -8.79 -3.10 14.75
CA ILE A 28 -8.90 -2.57 13.38
C ILE A 28 -7.93 -1.40 13.19
N ASP A 29 -7.85 -0.49 14.18
CA ASP A 29 -6.93 0.65 14.15
C ASP A 29 -5.46 0.19 14.17
N ALA A 30 -5.13 -0.80 14.99
CA ALA A 30 -3.79 -1.41 15.01
C ALA A 30 -3.43 -2.07 13.67
N GLY A 31 -4.36 -2.85 13.10
CA GLY A 31 -4.17 -3.46 11.78
C GLY A 31 -4.02 -2.44 10.66
N ALA A 32 -4.82 -1.37 10.66
CA ALA A 32 -4.69 -0.28 9.70
C ALA A 32 -3.33 0.44 9.81
N SER A 33 -2.85 0.66 11.03
CA SER A 33 -1.55 1.30 11.28
C SER A 33 -0.38 0.44 10.80
N GLU A 34 -0.45 -0.89 10.95
CA GLU A 34 0.56 -1.78 10.37
C GLU A 34 0.54 -1.73 8.83
N LEU A 35 -0.65 -1.76 8.22
CA LEU A 35 -0.78 -1.67 6.76
C LEU A 35 -0.19 -0.37 6.20
N GLN A 36 -0.32 0.75 6.91
CA GLN A 36 0.27 2.03 6.50
C GLN A 36 1.80 1.98 6.41
N THR A 37 2.47 1.20 7.27
CA THR A 37 3.95 1.06 7.22
C THR A 37 4.45 0.40 5.94
N TYR A 38 3.59 -0.35 5.24
CA TYR A 38 3.93 -1.02 3.99
C TYR A 38 3.69 -0.16 2.74
N ILE A 39 2.94 0.94 2.85
CA ILE A 39 2.54 1.75 1.68
C ILE A 39 3.76 2.37 1.00
N ASP A 40 4.67 2.97 1.76
CA ASP A 40 5.90 3.56 1.20
C ASP A 40 6.85 2.54 0.55
N PRO A 41 7.25 1.43 1.21
CA PRO A 41 8.15 0.47 0.59
C PRO A 41 7.54 -0.23 -0.62
N VAL A 42 6.24 -0.55 -0.60
CA VAL A 42 5.55 -1.11 -1.77
C VAL A 42 5.44 -0.07 -2.89
N GLY A 43 5.14 1.20 -2.54
CA GLY A 43 5.12 2.30 -3.50
C GLY A 43 6.46 2.48 -4.22
N ASN A 44 7.57 2.46 -3.47
CA ASN A 44 8.92 2.53 -4.05
C ASN A 44 9.21 1.34 -4.98
N LEU A 45 8.81 0.13 -4.59
CA LEU A 45 8.96 -1.05 -5.45
C LEU A 45 8.20 -0.90 -6.77
N ILE A 46 6.95 -0.42 -6.71
CA ILE A 46 6.13 -0.15 -7.91
C ILE A 46 6.79 0.91 -8.80
N LEU A 47 7.33 1.98 -8.22
CA LEU A 47 8.03 3.02 -8.99
C LEU A 47 9.28 2.48 -9.69
N ILE A 48 10.06 1.62 -9.02
CA ILE A 48 11.24 0.97 -9.62
C ILE A 48 10.83 0.09 -10.80
N ILE A 49 9.80 -0.75 -10.62
CA ILE A 49 9.27 -1.60 -11.70
C ILE A 49 8.73 -0.73 -12.85
N GLY A 50 7.98 0.31 -12.51
CA GLY A 50 7.44 1.27 -13.46
C GLY A 50 8.51 1.97 -14.29
N ALA A 51 9.65 2.32 -13.68
CA ALA A 51 10.80 2.89 -14.38
C ALA A 51 11.39 1.90 -15.40
N ILE A 52 11.56 0.63 -15.01
CA ILE A 52 12.09 -0.41 -15.90
C ILE A 52 11.14 -0.63 -17.10
N VAL A 53 9.84 -0.80 -16.84
CA VAL A 53 8.84 -0.99 -17.89
C VAL A 53 8.72 0.26 -18.78
N GLY A 54 8.84 1.46 -18.19
CA GLY A 54 8.85 2.73 -18.89
C GLY A 54 10.00 2.83 -19.90
N LEU A 55 11.22 2.43 -19.50
CA LEU A 55 12.37 2.39 -20.41
C LEU A 55 12.14 1.41 -21.57
N ILE A 56 11.62 0.21 -21.30
CA ILE A 56 11.29 -0.78 -22.34
C ILE A 56 10.25 -0.23 -23.32
N GLY A 57 9.22 0.46 -22.81
CA GLY A 57 8.22 1.15 -23.63
C GLY A 57 8.83 2.24 -24.51
N GLY A 58 9.77 3.02 -23.98
CA GLY A 58 10.50 4.04 -24.73
C GLY A 58 11.30 3.45 -25.88
N VAL A 59 11.99 2.32 -25.65
CA VAL A 59 12.71 1.58 -26.71
C VAL A 59 11.74 1.09 -27.80
N ARG A 60 10.55 0.60 -27.42
CA ARG A 60 9.51 0.19 -28.39
C ARG A 60 9.04 1.35 -29.25
N VAL A 61 8.83 2.53 -28.66
CA VAL A 61 8.45 3.75 -29.38
C VAL A 61 9.55 4.18 -30.34
N TYR A 62 10.82 4.16 -29.90
CA TYR A 62 11.97 4.45 -30.75
C TYR A 62 12.04 3.51 -31.97
N ILE A 63 11.82 2.21 -31.77
CA ILE A 63 11.81 1.23 -32.87
C ILE A 63 10.70 1.56 -33.89
N LYS A 64 9.48 1.85 -33.41
CA LYS A 64 8.35 2.26 -34.29
C LYS A 64 8.68 3.53 -35.08
N TRP A 65 9.29 4.51 -34.42
CA TRP A 65 9.68 5.77 -35.05
C TRP A 65 10.67 5.55 -36.19
N ASN A 66 11.71 4.74 -35.96
CA ASN A 66 12.71 4.44 -36.99
C ASN A 66 12.16 3.56 -38.13
N ALA A 67 11.13 2.75 -37.86
CA ALA A 67 10.47 1.94 -38.87
C ALA A 67 9.51 2.74 -39.77
N GLY A 68 9.27 4.03 -39.50
CA GLY A 68 8.31 4.84 -40.25
C GLY A 68 6.85 4.42 -40.03
N ASP A 69 6.54 3.79 -38.89
CA ASP A 69 5.19 3.34 -38.53
C ASP A 69 4.23 4.54 -38.39
N GLN A 70 3.06 4.48 -39.03
CA GLN A 70 2.06 5.55 -38.96
C GLN A 70 1.49 5.73 -37.55
N ASP A 71 1.55 4.70 -36.71
CA ASP A 71 1.09 4.76 -35.32
C ASP A 71 2.12 5.35 -34.35
N THR A 72 3.25 5.87 -34.84
CA THR A 72 4.33 6.39 -33.98
C THR A 72 3.84 7.49 -33.04
N GLN A 73 3.10 8.49 -33.54
CA GLN A 73 2.55 9.56 -32.68
C GLN A 73 1.62 9.00 -31.59
N LYS A 74 0.76 8.04 -31.93
CA LYS A 74 -0.14 7.38 -30.98
C LYS A 74 0.63 6.60 -29.92
N ALA A 75 1.68 5.89 -30.33
CA ALA A 75 2.55 5.14 -29.42
C ALA A 75 3.30 6.06 -28.46
N VAL A 76 3.85 7.18 -28.95
CA VAL A 76 4.54 8.20 -28.13
C VAL A 76 3.57 8.80 -27.11
N MET A 77 2.38 9.22 -27.54
CA MET A 77 1.40 9.80 -26.63
C MET A 77 0.91 8.81 -25.57
N GLY A 78 0.65 7.55 -25.96
CA GLY A 78 0.25 6.51 -25.02
C GLY A 78 1.34 6.19 -23.99
N TRP A 79 2.60 6.11 -24.44
CA TRP A 79 3.74 5.91 -23.55
C TRP A 79 3.95 7.08 -22.59
N MET A 80 3.99 8.32 -23.11
CA MET A 80 4.15 9.53 -22.29
C MET A 80 3.02 9.67 -21.26
N GLY A 81 1.76 9.44 -21.66
CA GLY A 81 0.61 9.47 -20.76
C GLY A 81 0.72 8.42 -19.64
N SER A 82 1.20 7.22 -19.97
CA SER A 82 1.41 6.15 -18.99
C SER A 82 2.51 6.51 -17.98
N CYS A 83 3.61 7.12 -18.44
CA CYS A 83 4.68 7.59 -17.55
C CYS A 83 4.22 8.68 -16.58
N VAL A 84 3.45 9.65 -17.07
CA VAL A 84 2.88 10.71 -16.22
C VAL A 84 1.90 10.12 -15.21
N PHE A 85 1.03 9.20 -15.65
CA PHE A 85 0.10 8.52 -14.75
C PHE A 85 0.81 7.80 -13.60
N LEU A 86 1.89 7.07 -13.89
CA LEU A 86 2.70 6.36 -12.89
C LEU A 86 3.29 7.31 -11.84
N MET A 87 3.76 8.49 -12.26
CA MET A 87 4.26 9.53 -11.35
C MET A 87 3.14 10.10 -10.45
N VAL A 88 1.98 10.40 -11.04
CA VAL A 88 0.86 11.01 -10.33
C VAL A 88 0.21 10.04 -9.34
N VAL A 89 0.12 8.74 -9.68
CA VAL A 89 -0.52 7.75 -8.82
C VAL A 89 0.17 7.64 -7.46
N GLY A 90 1.51 7.78 -7.43
CA GLY A 90 2.27 7.78 -6.17
C GLY A 90 1.88 8.94 -5.25
N VAL A 91 1.65 10.12 -5.81
CA VAL A 91 1.20 11.30 -5.05
C VAL A 91 -0.24 11.13 -4.56
N VAL A 92 -1.12 10.62 -5.43
CA VAL A 92 -2.54 10.43 -5.10
C VAL A 92 -2.74 9.40 -3.99
N VAL A 93 -2.01 8.28 -4.03
CA VAL A 93 -2.08 7.24 -2.99
C VAL A 93 -1.63 7.81 -1.65
N LYS A 94 -0.50 8.52 -1.60
CA LYS A 94 -0.02 9.17 -0.37
C LYS A 94 -1.03 10.17 0.19
N ALA A 95 -1.62 10.99 -0.68
CA ALA A 95 -2.65 11.96 -0.29
C ALA A 95 -3.92 11.31 0.30
N PHE A 96 -4.35 10.13 -0.18
CA PHE A 96 -5.51 9.43 0.39
C PHE A 96 -5.27 8.91 1.81
N PHE A 97 -4.02 8.56 2.14
CA PHE A 97 -3.67 8.04 3.46
C PHE A 97 -3.10 9.11 4.41
N GLY A 98 -3.01 10.36 3.97
CA GLY A 98 -2.50 11.47 4.78
C GLY A 98 -1.00 11.39 5.07
N ILE A 99 -0.24 10.73 4.18
CA ILE A 99 1.22 10.55 4.25
C ILE A 99 1.91 11.50 3.27
#